data_AF-A0A5E4ARR4-F1
#
_entry.id   AF-A0A5E4ARR4-F1
#
_cell.length_a   1.000
_cell.length_b   1.000
_cell.length_c   1.000
_cell.angle_alpha   90.00
_cell.angle_beta   90.00
_cell.angle_gamma   90.00
#
_symmetry.space_group_name_H-M   'P 1'
#
loop_
_entity.id
_entity.type
_entity.pdbx_description
1 polymer ?
#
loop_
_entity_poly.entity_id
_entity_poly.type
_entity_poly.pdbx_seq_one_letter_code
_entity_poly.pdbx_strand_id
1 'polypeptide(L)'
;MTTYSDKGAKVSRKGMGDLGLEGSLGWGDQHPVRGRFLHFHSVTFWVGNAKQAASFYCSKMGFEPLAYRGLETGSREVVSHVVKQGKIVFVFSSALNPWNKEMGDHLVKHGDGVKDVAFEVEDCDYIVQPERGRFLHFHSVTFWVGNAKQAASFYCSKMGFEPLAYRGLETGSREVVSHVVKQGKKAREQGAKIVREPWVEEDKFGKVKFAVLQTYGDTTHTLVEKKNYTGRFLPGFEAPLLKDSLLPKLPKCGLEIIDHVVGNQPDQEMLSASEWYLRNLQFHRFWSVDDTQVHTEYSSLRSIVVTNYEETIKMPINEPAMGRKKSQIQEYVDYNGGAGVQHIALKTQDIITAIRSLRDRGLEFLSVPSTYYKQLRENLKTAKIRVKESIDVLEELKILVDYDEKGYLLQIFTKPMQDRPTLFLEVIQRHNHQGFGAGNFNSLFKAFEEEQAIRGNLTDLETNGEVSGM
;
A
#
# COMPACT_ATOMS: atom_id res chain seq x y z
N MET A 1 22.32 7.13 -35.43
CA MET A 1 22.90 7.90 -34.31
C MET A 1 22.13 9.21 -34.23
N THR A 2 21.03 9.23 -33.48
CA THR A 2 20.27 10.44 -33.17
C THR A 2 19.34 10.13 -32.01
N THR A 3 19.68 10.67 -30.84
CA THR A 3 18.99 10.52 -29.56
C THR A 3 17.90 11.59 -29.44
N TYR A 4 16.66 11.19 -29.18
CA TYR A 4 15.58 12.10 -28.79
C TYR A 4 15.60 12.27 -27.26
N SER A 5 15.69 13.53 -26.82
CA SER A 5 15.60 13.93 -25.41
C SER A 5 14.13 14.05 -25.00
N ASP A 6 13.71 13.26 -24.03
CA ASP A 6 12.36 13.33 -23.46
C ASP A 6 12.35 14.36 -22.32
N LYS A 7 11.60 15.46 -22.50
CA LYS A 7 11.37 16.47 -21.46
C LYS A 7 10.05 16.16 -20.77
N GLY A 8 10.13 15.54 -19.59
CA GLY A 8 8.98 15.31 -18.72
C GLY A 8 8.29 16.62 -18.32
N ALA A 9 7.00 16.72 -18.62
CA ALA A 9 6.15 17.86 -18.27
C ALA A 9 5.58 17.72 -16.85
N LYS A 10 5.82 18.73 -16.01
CA LYS A 10 5.21 18.89 -14.68
C LYS A 10 3.71 19.11 -14.82
N VAL A 11 2.91 18.34 -14.08
CA VAL A 11 1.46 18.54 -13.92
C VAL A 11 1.22 19.72 -12.97
N SER A 12 0.31 20.63 -13.34
CA SER A 12 -0.06 21.82 -12.57
C SER A 12 -0.86 21.46 -11.32
N ARG A 13 -0.32 21.77 -10.13
CA ARG A 13 -1.04 21.72 -8.84
C ARG A 13 -1.95 22.95 -8.74
N LYS A 14 -3.27 22.79 -8.83
CA LYS A 14 -4.26 23.83 -8.46
C LYS A 14 -5.33 23.19 -7.57
N GLY A 15 -5.38 23.62 -6.31
CA GLY A 15 -6.32 23.13 -5.29
C GLY A 15 -5.63 22.88 -3.94
N MET A 16 -5.07 23.92 -3.31
CA MET A 16 -4.42 23.86 -1.98
C MET A 16 -4.85 25.06 -1.11
N GLY A 17 -6.15 25.40 -1.14
CA GLY A 17 -6.67 26.62 -0.51
C GLY A 17 -7.20 26.49 0.92
N ASP A 18 -7.95 25.43 1.25
CA ASP A 18 -8.95 25.60 2.32
C ASP A 18 -8.74 24.79 3.62
N LEU A 19 -7.51 24.35 3.91
CA LEU A 19 -7.23 23.60 5.15
C LEU A 19 -6.44 24.36 6.23
N GLY A 20 -6.24 25.68 6.11
CA GLY A 20 -5.72 26.48 7.24
C GLY A 20 -4.39 26.03 7.84
N LEU A 21 -3.57 25.32 7.05
CA LEU A 21 -2.23 24.85 7.43
C LEU A 21 -1.19 25.45 6.47
N GLU A 22 -1.05 26.78 6.50
CA GLU A 22 0.11 27.45 5.91
C GLU A 22 1.34 27.21 6.81
N GLY A 23 2.00 26.05 6.65
CA GLY A 23 3.13 25.72 7.51
C GLY A 23 3.86 24.41 7.23
N SER A 24 3.85 23.88 6.01
CA SER A 24 4.68 22.69 5.67
C SER A 24 5.06 22.61 4.18
N LEU A 25 5.48 23.74 3.61
CA LEU A 25 6.14 23.75 2.29
C LEU A 25 7.57 23.19 2.44
N GLY A 26 7.84 21.97 1.94
CA GLY A 26 9.20 21.61 1.51
C GLY A 26 9.73 20.19 1.71
N TRP A 27 8.95 19.19 2.11
CA TRP A 27 9.51 17.89 2.54
C TRP A 27 9.38 16.70 1.56
N GLY A 28 8.86 16.91 0.35
CA GLY A 28 8.53 15.79 -0.57
C GLY A 28 9.16 15.78 -1.97
N ASP A 29 9.91 16.82 -2.36
CA ASP A 29 10.27 17.03 -3.78
C ASP A 29 11.72 16.61 -4.17
N GLN A 30 12.49 15.95 -3.30
CA GLN A 30 13.89 15.56 -3.57
C GLN A 30 14.10 14.04 -3.66
N HIS A 31 14.70 13.57 -4.75
CA HIS A 31 15.02 12.17 -4.98
C HIS A 31 15.97 11.66 -3.87
N PRO A 32 15.63 10.59 -3.14
CA PRO A 32 16.53 10.02 -2.15
C PRO A 32 17.80 9.52 -2.85
N VAL A 33 18.97 9.92 -2.34
CA VAL A 33 20.28 9.57 -2.95
C VAL A 33 20.67 8.11 -2.66
N ARG A 34 20.08 7.51 -1.62
CA ARG A 34 20.27 6.11 -1.16
C ARG A 34 18.96 5.59 -0.54
N GLY A 35 18.81 4.28 -0.37
CA GLY A 35 17.64 3.70 0.30
C GLY A 35 16.40 3.65 -0.59
N ARG A 36 16.53 3.07 -1.79
CA ARG A 36 15.46 3.08 -2.80
C ARG A 36 14.45 1.97 -2.52
N PHE A 37 13.16 2.29 -2.62
CA PHE A 37 12.10 1.30 -2.67
C PHE A 37 11.78 0.97 -4.13
N LEU A 38 11.99 -0.28 -4.54
CA LEU A 38 11.86 -0.68 -5.94
C LEU A 38 10.41 -0.98 -6.31
N HIS A 39 9.79 -1.92 -5.59
CA HIS A 39 8.40 -2.35 -5.78
C HIS A 39 7.93 -3.21 -4.60
N PHE A 40 6.64 -3.55 -4.58
CA PHE A 40 6.12 -4.62 -3.72
C PHE A 40 6.85 -5.94 -4.01
N HIS A 41 7.41 -6.57 -2.99
CA HIS A 41 8.06 -7.88 -3.11
C HIS A 41 7.05 -9.03 -2.97
N SER A 42 6.29 -9.01 -1.87
CA SER A 42 5.31 -10.04 -1.54
C SER A 42 4.36 -9.55 -0.45
N VAL A 43 3.20 -10.20 -0.31
CA VAL A 43 2.30 -10.00 0.83
C VAL A 43 2.21 -11.29 1.63
N THR A 44 2.43 -11.21 2.93
CA THR A 44 2.36 -12.36 3.84
C THR A 44 1.05 -12.33 4.62
N PHE A 45 0.34 -13.45 4.60
CA PHE A 45 -0.89 -13.67 5.33
C PHE A 45 -0.62 -14.63 6.48
N TRP A 46 -1.14 -14.28 7.65
CA TRP A 46 -1.28 -15.24 8.75
C TRP A 46 -2.70 -15.75 8.74
N VAL A 47 -2.81 -17.07 8.60
CA VAL A 47 -4.07 -17.76 8.35
C VAL A 47 -4.19 -19.02 9.21
N GLY A 48 -5.40 -19.45 9.50
CA GLY A 48 -5.66 -20.68 10.24
C GLY A 48 -5.18 -21.93 9.51
N ASN A 49 -5.27 -21.94 8.17
CA ASN A 49 -4.83 -23.06 7.35
C ASN A 49 -4.13 -22.62 6.05
N ALA A 50 -2.81 -22.49 6.10
CA ALA A 50 -1.99 -22.05 4.97
C ALA A 50 -2.12 -22.93 3.73
N LYS A 51 -2.35 -24.24 3.90
CA LYS A 51 -2.51 -25.18 2.80
C LYS A 51 -3.82 -24.94 2.05
N GLN A 52 -4.93 -24.80 2.78
CA GLN A 52 -6.24 -24.51 2.20
C GLN A 52 -6.30 -23.10 1.60
N ALA A 53 -5.75 -22.11 2.29
CA ALA A 53 -5.65 -20.75 1.75
C ALA A 53 -4.88 -20.75 0.42
N ALA A 54 -3.66 -21.31 0.37
CA ALA A 54 -2.92 -21.40 -0.89
C ALA A 54 -3.71 -22.12 -2.00
N SER A 55 -4.40 -23.22 -1.67
CA SER A 55 -5.28 -23.94 -2.62
C SER A 55 -6.43 -23.07 -3.13
N PHE A 56 -7.06 -22.28 -2.26
CA PHE A 56 -8.13 -21.36 -2.63
C PHE A 56 -7.61 -20.30 -3.62
N TYR A 57 -6.52 -19.61 -3.31
CA TYR A 57 -5.97 -18.57 -4.20
C TYR A 57 -5.44 -19.16 -5.52
N CYS A 58 -4.87 -20.37 -5.52
CA CYS A 58 -4.48 -21.04 -6.75
C CYS A 58 -5.69 -21.41 -7.64
N SER A 59 -6.70 -22.06 -7.07
CA SER A 59 -7.86 -22.53 -7.82
C SER A 59 -8.77 -21.38 -8.26
N LYS A 60 -9.11 -20.46 -7.35
CA LYS A 60 -10.04 -19.36 -7.59
C LYS A 60 -9.42 -18.20 -8.35
N MET A 61 -8.15 -17.88 -8.07
CA MET A 61 -7.54 -16.66 -8.59
C MET A 61 -6.46 -16.88 -9.65
N GLY A 62 -6.09 -18.12 -9.94
CA GLY A 62 -5.12 -18.44 -11.00
C GLY A 62 -3.66 -18.32 -10.56
N PHE A 63 -3.38 -18.28 -9.26
CA PHE A 63 -2.02 -18.39 -8.75
C PHE A 63 -1.47 -19.80 -8.93
N GLU A 64 -0.15 -19.92 -8.94
CA GLU A 64 0.56 -21.19 -9.02
C GLU A 64 1.54 -21.33 -7.83
N PRO A 65 1.74 -22.53 -7.27
CA PRO A 65 2.74 -22.74 -6.21
C PRO A 65 4.14 -22.33 -6.67
N LEU A 66 4.79 -21.48 -5.88
CA LEU A 66 6.14 -20.97 -6.15
C LEU A 66 7.19 -21.67 -5.29
N ALA A 67 6.95 -21.74 -3.99
CA ALA A 67 7.88 -22.26 -3.00
C ALA A 67 7.16 -22.74 -1.73
N TYR A 68 7.85 -23.50 -0.90
CA TYR A 68 7.31 -24.07 0.33
C TYR A 68 8.34 -24.11 1.45
N ARG A 69 7.90 -23.91 2.68
CA ARG A 69 8.64 -24.34 3.88
C ARG A 69 7.68 -24.95 4.89
N GLY A 70 8.14 -25.95 5.63
CA GLY A 70 7.38 -26.60 6.70
C GLY A 70 8.16 -27.77 7.28
N LEU A 71 7.45 -28.74 7.88
CA LEU A 71 8.08 -29.84 8.60
C LEU A 71 9.07 -30.62 7.73
N GLU A 72 8.69 -30.88 6.47
CA GLU A 72 9.45 -31.61 5.46
C GLU A 72 10.72 -30.88 5.02
N THR A 73 10.79 -29.57 5.25
CA THR A 73 11.95 -28.72 4.91
C THR A 73 12.70 -28.24 6.16
N GLY A 74 12.40 -28.81 7.33
CA GLY A 74 13.05 -28.46 8.60
C GLY A 74 12.50 -27.23 9.32
N SER A 75 11.45 -26.57 8.80
CA SER A 75 10.77 -25.48 9.52
C SER A 75 9.71 -26.06 10.46
N ARG A 76 10.00 -26.03 11.77
CA ARG A 76 9.19 -26.75 12.78
C ARG A 76 8.13 -25.92 13.48
N GLU A 77 8.25 -24.58 13.45
CA GLU A 77 7.33 -23.67 14.13
C GLU A 77 6.24 -23.12 13.20
N VAL A 78 6.58 -22.87 11.93
CA VAL A 78 5.72 -22.19 10.96
C VAL A 78 5.78 -22.92 9.63
N VAL A 79 4.62 -23.21 9.05
CA VAL A 79 4.49 -23.64 7.66
C VAL A 79 4.19 -22.43 6.80
N SER A 80 4.79 -22.34 5.61
CA SER A 80 4.43 -21.31 4.63
C SER A 80 4.31 -21.88 3.22
N HIS A 81 3.17 -21.61 2.59
CA HIS A 81 2.91 -21.88 1.18
C HIS A 81 3.05 -20.58 0.39
N VAL A 82 4.00 -20.52 -0.53
CA VAL A 82 4.23 -19.35 -1.38
C VAL A 82 3.60 -19.61 -2.75
N VAL A 83 2.75 -18.69 -3.20
CA VAL A 83 2.08 -18.77 -4.50
C VAL A 83 2.38 -17.51 -5.31
N LYS A 84 2.37 -17.64 -6.64
CA LYS A 84 2.74 -16.57 -7.57
C LYS A 84 1.80 -16.49 -8.77
N GLN A 85 1.54 -15.27 -9.25
CA GLN A 85 0.94 -15.00 -10.55
C GLN A 85 1.58 -13.74 -11.13
N GLY A 86 2.17 -13.82 -12.33
CA GLY A 86 3.00 -12.72 -12.84
C GLY A 86 4.17 -12.42 -11.89
N LYS A 87 4.22 -11.21 -11.33
CA LYS A 87 5.13 -10.79 -10.25
C LYS A 87 4.43 -10.70 -8.88
N ILE A 88 3.14 -10.98 -8.79
CA ILE A 88 2.40 -11.01 -7.53
C ILE A 88 2.85 -12.25 -6.76
N VAL A 89 3.27 -12.08 -5.50
CA VAL A 89 3.67 -13.18 -4.62
C VAL A 89 2.92 -13.08 -3.30
N PHE A 90 2.18 -14.13 -2.96
CA PHE A 90 1.50 -14.26 -1.66
C PHE A 90 2.12 -15.39 -0.85
N VAL A 91 2.32 -15.15 0.44
CA VAL A 91 2.89 -16.10 1.39
C VAL A 91 1.86 -16.41 2.47
N PHE A 92 1.22 -17.57 2.39
CA PHE A 92 0.26 -18.02 3.41
C PHE A 92 1.00 -18.78 4.49
N SER A 93 0.94 -18.31 5.74
CA SER A 93 1.65 -18.91 6.87
C SER A 93 0.71 -19.28 8.02
N SER A 94 0.99 -20.42 8.65
CA SER A 94 0.27 -20.89 9.85
C SER A 94 1.25 -21.45 10.87
N ALA A 95 0.90 -21.34 12.15
CA ALA A 95 1.63 -22.03 13.21
C ALA A 95 1.47 -23.55 13.06
N LEU A 96 2.56 -24.30 13.25
CA LEU A 96 2.54 -25.77 13.24
C LEU A 96 2.23 -26.35 14.62
N ASN A 97 2.65 -25.66 15.67
CA ASN A 97 2.52 -26.13 17.05
C ASN A 97 1.28 -25.53 17.74
N PRO A 98 0.61 -26.30 18.62
CA PRO A 98 -0.44 -25.77 19.48
C PRO A 98 0.06 -24.59 20.32
N TRP A 99 -0.84 -23.64 20.62
CA TRP A 99 -0.58 -22.52 21.53
C TRP A 99 0.58 -21.60 21.12
N ASN A 100 0.88 -21.50 19.81
CA ASN A 100 1.75 -20.43 19.32
C ASN A 100 1.12 -19.08 19.66
N LYS A 101 1.73 -18.35 20.59
CA LYS A 101 1.15 -17.13 21.16
C LYS A 101 0.97 -16.03 20.12
N GLU A 102 2.00 -15.71 19.35
CA GLU A 102 1.97 -14.55 18.45
C GLU A 102 1.01 -14.75 17.27
N MET A 103 1.12 -15.90 16.58
CA MET A 103 0.23 -16.21 15.44
C MET A 103 -1.17 -16.56 15.91
N GLY A 104 -1.31 -17.21 17.07
CA GLY A 104 -2.60 -17.54 17.68
C GLY A 104 -3.38 -16.31 18.11
N ASP A 105 -2.74 -15.38 18.84
CA ASP A 105 -3.37 -14.13 19.28
C ASP A 105 -3.80 -13.29 18.05
N HIS A 106 -2.95 -13.21 17.01
CA HIS A 106 -3.29 -12.54 15.76
C HIS A 106 -4.49 -13.19 15.06
N LEU A 107 -4.52 -14.52 14.96
CA LEU A 107 -5.60 -15.25 14.29
C LEU A 107 -6.94 -15.08 15.01
N VAL A 108 -6.93 -15.12 16.35
CA VAL A 108 -8.15 -14.88 17.16
C VAL A 108 -8.66 -13.45 16.94
N LYS A 109 -7.75 -12.47 16.98
CA LYS A 109 -8.08 -11.05 16.83
C LYS A 109 -8.60 -10.72 15.43
N HIS A 110 -7.88 -11.11 14.38
CA HIS A 110 -8.11 -10.64 13.02
C HIS A 110 -8.86 -11.63 12.11
N GLY A 111 -8.85 -12.92 12.43
CA GLY A 111 -9.12 -13.97 11.45
C GLY A 111 -7.95 -14.15 10.47
N ASP A 112 -8.23 -14.67 9.28
CA ASP A 112 -7.23 -14.79 8.21
C ASP A 112 -6.95 -13.40 7.64
N GLY A 113 -5.71 -12.93 7.68
CA GLY A 113 -5.42 -11.54 7.31
C GLY A 113 -3.98 -11.30 6.89
N VAL A 114 -3.74 -10.13 6.30
CA VAL A 114 -2.38 -9.68 5.97
C VAL A 114 -1.64 -9.35 7.25
N LYS A 115 -0.48 -9.98 7.44
CA LYS A 115 0.46 -9.66 8.52
C LYS A 115 1.56 -8.71 8.06
N ASP A 116 2.05 -8.89 6.82
CA ASP A 116 3.21 -8.16 6.33
C ASP A 116 3.07 -7.78 4.85
N VAL A 117 3.46 -6.55 4.52
CA VAL A 117 3.62 -6.08 3.14
C VAL A 117 5.10 -5.83 2.89
N ALA A 118 5.74 -6.70 2.13
CA ALA A 118 7.17 -6.65 1.91
C ALA A 118 7.56 -5.77 0.71
N PHE A 119 8.67 -5.06 0.83
CA PHE A 119 9.22 -4.19 -0.21
C PHE A 119 10.59 -4.68 -0.66
N GLU A 120 10.82 -4.75 -1.97
CA GLU A 120 12.17 -4.93 -2.50
C GLU A 120 12.88 -3.58 -2.48
N VAL A 121 14.07 -3.53 -1.89
CA VAL A 121 14.79 -2.28 -1.64
C VAL A 121 16.26 -2.37 -2.03
N GLU A 122 16.86 -1.21 -2.28
CA GLU A 122 18.30 -1.02 -2.35
C GLU A 122 18.77 -0.31 -1.08
N ASP A 123 19.86 -0.82 -0.47
CA ASP A 123 20.45 -0.25 0.74
C ASP A 123 19.51 -0.32 1.96
N CYS A 124 19.18 -1.56 2.37
CA CYS A 124 18.30 -1.81 3.51
C CYS A 124 18.87 -1.24 4.82
N ASP A 125 20.20 -1.22 4.96
CA ASP A 125 20.83 -0.59 6.11
C ASP A 125 20.49 0.90 6.14
N TYR A 126 20.63 1.63 5.04
CA TYR A 126 20.28 3.05 5.00
C TYR A 126 18.82 3.33 5.42
N ILE A 127 17.88 2.48 5.00
CA ILE A 127 16.46 2.63 5.33
C ILE A 127 16.21 2.39 6.83
N VAL A 128 16.87 1.39 7.43
CA VAL A 128 16.62 0.96 8.82
C VAL A 128 17.49 1.70 9.82
N GLN A 129 18.79 1.71 9.54
CA GLN A 129 19.88 2.28 10.32
C GLN A 129 20.96 2.81 9.36
N PRO A 130 20.78 4.01 8.82
CA PRO A 130 21.81 4.62 8.02
C PRO A 130 23.04 4.78 8.89
N GLU A 131 24.13 4.15 8.46
CA GLU A 131 25.39 4.11 9.17
C GLU A 131 25.65 5.49 9.80
N ARG A 132 25.89 5.49 11.12
CA ARG A 132 26.84 6.44 11.66
C ARG A 132 28.12 6.16 10.88
N GLY A 133 28.32 6.87 9.77
CA GLY A 133 29.62 6.90 9.14
C GLY A 133 30.62 7.12 10.26
N ARG A 134 31.71 6.35 10.27
CA ARG A 134 32.87 6.61 11.13
C ARG A 134 33.47 7.97 10.75
N PHE A 135 32.73 9.03 10.98
CA PHE A 135 33.29 10.34 11.21
C PHE A 135 33.60 10.36 12.70
N LEU A 136 34.89 10.48 13.01
CA LEU A 136 35.35 10.95 14.32
C LEU A 136 34.35 12.00 14.83
N HIS A 137 33.86 11.84 16.05
CA HIS A 137 32.87 12.74 16.65
C HIS A 137 33.31 14.20 16.53
N PHE A 138 32.73 14.93 15.59
CA PHE A 138 32.70 16.39 15.60
C PHE A 138 31.27 16.80 16.00
N HIS A 139 31.14 17.49 17.12
CA HIS A 139 29.84 18.02 17.58
C HIS A 139 29.24 19.02 16.56
N SER A 140 30.10 19.70 15.82
CA SER A 140 29.76 20.52 14.66
C SER A 140 30.99 20.67 13.77
N VAL A 141 30.77 20.97 12.49
CA VAL A 141 31.82 21.40 11.56
C VAL A 141 31.44 22.80 11.09
N THR A 142 32.35 23.77 11.28
CA THR A 142 32.13 25.17 10.89
C THR A 142 32.91 25.46 9.62
N PHE A 143 32.21 25.92 8.58
CA PHE A 143 32.82 26.39 7.34
C PHE A 143 32.72 27.91 7.26
N TRP A 144 33.83 28.56 6.91
CA TRP A 144 33.81 29.97 6.51
C TRP A 144 33.46 30.04 5.02
N VAL A 145 32.39 30.77 4.72
CA VAL A 145 31.85 30.90 3.36
C VAL A 145 31.55 32.36 3.09
N GLY A 146 31.68 32.78 1.82
CA GLY A 146 31.37 34.15 1.43
C GLY A 146 29.88 34.52 1.62
N ASN A 147 28.99 33.53 1.63
CA ASN A 147 27.56 33.73 1.88
C ASN A 147 26.95 32.55 2.66
N ALA A 148 26.78 32.73 3.98
CA ALA A 148 26.28 31.69 4.87
C ALA A 148 24.84 31.23 4.54
N LYS A 149 23.98 32.14 4.07
CA LYS A 149 22.59 31.83 3.70
C LYS A 149 22.53 30.96 2.45
N GLN A 150 23.33 31.28 1.42
CA GLN A 150 23.43 30.45 0.22
C GLN A 150 24.03 29.08 0.53
N ALA A 151 25.07 29.02 1.36
CA ALA A 151 25.66 27.74 1.75
C ALA A 151 24.67 26.86 2.54
N ALA A 152 23.98 27.42 3.54
CA ALA A 152 22.95 26.68 4.27
C ALA A 152 21.80 26.26 3.36
N SER A 153 21.33 27.15 2.47
CA SER A 153 20.33 26.81 1.46
C SER A 153 20.81 25.68 0.56
N PHE A 154 22.09 25.66 0.15
CA PHE A 154 22.68 24.57 -0.61
C PHE A 154 22.68 23.27 0.20
N TYR A 155 23.14 23.25 1.45
CA TYR A 155 23.12 22.03 2.28
C TYR A 155 21.69 21.53 2.55
N CYS A 156 20.73 22.43 2.78
CA CYS A 156 19.34 22.04 2.94
C CYS A 156 18.71 21.53 1.65
N SER A 157 18.95 22.22 0.52
CA SER A 157 18.32 21.91 -0.78
C SER A 157 19.03 20.83 -1.60
N LYS A 158 20.30 20.52 -1.30
CA LYS A 158 21.12 19.56 -2.06
C LYS A 158 21.60 18.38 -1.23
N MET A 159 21.63 18.50 0.09
CA MET A 159 22.14 17.44 0.98
C MET A 159 21.11 16.98 2.04
N GLY A 160 19.88 17.49 2.01
CA GLY A 160 18.82 17.05 2.91
C GLY A 160 19.05 17.43 4.38
N PHE A 161 19.75 18.54 4.62
CA PHE A 161 19.87 19.12 5.96
C PHE A 161 18.67 20.02 6.27
N GLU A 162 18.38 20.22 7.55
CA GLU A 162 17.36 21.10 8.08
C GLU A 162 18.01 22.33 8.70
N PRO A 163 17.45 23.54 8.54
CA PRO A 163 17.87 24.69 9.34
C PRO A 163 17.68 24.37 10.83
N LEU A 164 18.73 24.57 11.62
CA LEU A 164 18.72 24.37 13.07
C LEU A 164 18.73 25.71 13.81
N ALA A 165 19.61 26.63 13.41
CA ALA A 165 19.75 27.92 14.07
C ALA A 165 20.30 28.98 13.11
N TYR A 166 20.04 30.24 13.43
CA TYR A 166 20.54 31.39 12.70
C TYR A 166 21.13 32.42 13.68
N ARG A 167 22.23 33.05 13.29
CA ARG A 167 22.81 34.22 13.96
C ARG A 167 23.20 35.25 12.91
N GLY A 168 22.73 36.49 13.03
CA GLY A 168 23.06 37.59 12.13
C GLY A 168 22.62 38.95 12.69
N LEU A 169 22.44 39.95 11.83
CA LEU A 169 22.12 41.32 12.24
C LEU A 169 20.83 41.38 13.05
N GLU A 170 19.83 40.60 12.64
CA GLU A 170 18.52 40.48 13.28
C GLU A 170 18.60 39.87 14.68
N THR A 171 19.66 39.10 14.96
CA THR A 171 19.93 38.52 16.29
C THR A 171 21.05 39.25 17.04
N GLY A 172 21.36 40.50 16.64
CA GLY A 172 22.35 41.36 17.31
C GLY A 172 23.82 41.07 16.96
N SER A 173 24.11 40.19 15.98
CA SER A 173 25.47 39.89 15.53
C SER A 173 25.86 40.81 14.37
N ARG A 174 26.82 41.72 14.60
CA ARG A 174 27.24 42.74 13.60
C ARG A 174 28.44 42.36 12.75
N GLU A 175 29.23 41.37 13.18
CA GLU A 175 30.49 41.01 12.53
C GLU A 175 30.41 39.69 11.76
N VAL A 176 29.56 38.76 12.19
CA VAL A 176 29.48 37.41 11.62
C VAL A 176 28.02 36.98 11.44
N VAL A 177 27.74 36.38 10.28
CA VAL A 177 26.48 35.68 9.99
C VAL A 177 26.73 34.17 9.98
N SER A 178 25.93 33.41 10.70
CA SER A 178 26.01 31.96 10.79
C SER A 178 24.64 31.33 10.57
N HIS A 179 24.60 30.31 9.72
CA HIS A 179 23.47 29.42 9.59
C HIS A 179 23.92 28.03 10.02
N VAL A 180 23.23 27.47 10.99
CA VAL A 180 23.45 26.09 11.44
C VAL A 180 22.41 25.23 10.76
N VAL A 181 22.87 24.18 10.11
CA VAL A 181 22.01 23.17 9.49
C VAL A 181 22.34 21.81 10.12
N LYS A 182 21.34 20.96 10.34
CA LYS A 182 21.47 19.61 10.91
C LYS A 182 21.01 18.58 9.90
N GLN A 183 21.58 17.38 9.87
CA GLN A 183 21.10 16.35 8.96
C GLN A 183 19.67 15.92 9.35
N GLY A 184 18.79 15.66 8.37
CA GLY A 184 17.44 15.17 8.64
C GLY A 184 17.46 13.85 9.42
N LYS A 185 16.54 13.71 10.38
CA LYS A 185 16.37 12.48 11.20
C LYS A 185 15.71 11.38 10.35
N LYS A 186 15.92 10.10 10.66
CA LYS A 186 15.57 8.94 9.78
C LYS A 186 14.80 7.84 10.53
N ALA A 187 14.23 6.80 9.89
CA ALA A 187 13.25 5.84 10.47
C ALA A 187 13.36 5.58 11.99
N ARG A 188 14.47 5.00 12.47
CA ARG A 188 14.70 4.75 13.91
C ARG A 188 14.79 6.04 14.75
N GLU A 189 15.44 7.06 14.23
CA GLU A 189 15.58 8.40 14.84
C GLU A 189 14.28 9.25 14.73
N GLN A 190 13.35 8.85 13.86
CA GLN A 190 12.03 9.45 13.64
C GLN A 190 10.91 8.68 14.34
N GLY A 191 11.22 7.56 14.99
CA GLY A 191 10.31 6.84 15.87
C GLY A 191 9.71 5.54 15.30
N ALA A 192 10.15 5.05 14.15
CA ALA A 192 9.75 3.72 13.67
C ALA A 192 10.22 2.62 14.64
N LYS A 193 9.29 1.77 15.06
CA LYS A 193 9.60 0.58 15.86
C LYS A 193 10.17 -0.51 14.95
N ILE A 194 11.44 -0.83 15.14
CA ILE A 194 12.10 -1.94 14.45
C ILE A 194 11.72 -3.25 15.17
N VAL A 195 10.97 -4.10 14.49
CA VAL A 195 10.55 -5.42 15.00
C VAL A 195 11.71 -6.40 14.94
N ARG A 196 12.50 -6.35 13.86
CA ARG A 196 13.72 -7.14 13.71
C ARG A 196 14.78 -6.34 12.99
N GLU A 197 15.93 -6.20 13.66
CA GLU A 197 17.11 -5.51 13.14
C GLU A 197 17.65 -6.20 11.87
N PRO A 198 18.36 -5.48 10.98
CA PRO A 198 18.81 -6.04 9.72
C PRO A 198 19.61 -7.34 9.89
N TRP A 199 19.23 -8.39 9.16
CA TRP A 199 19.93 -9.67 9.15
C TRP A 199 20.11 -10.16 7.72
N VAL A 200 21.06 -11.08 7.51
CA VAL A 200 21.33 -11.68 6.20
C VAL A 200 21.06 -13.18 6.29
N GLU A 201 20.34 -13.70 5.31
CA GLU A 201 20.22 -15.13 5.06
C GLU A 201 20.94 -15.47 3.75
N GLU A 202 21.51 -16.66 3.69
CA GLU A 202 22.33 -17.14 2.57
C GLU A 202 21.96 -18.58 2.24
N ASP A 203 21.88 -18.87 0.95
CA ASP A 203 21.84 -20.23 0.43
C ASP A 203 22.72 -20.33 -0.83
N LYS A 204 22.65 -21.47 -1.53
CA LYS A 204 23.43 -21.72 -2.75
C LYS A 204 23.16 -20.74 -3.91
N PHE A 205 22.09 -19.94 -3.83
CA PHE A 205 21.70 -18.99 -4.86
C PHE A 205 22.10 -17.54 -4.55
N GLY A 206 22.72 -17.26 -3.40
CA GLY A 206 23.25 -15.95 -3.02
C GLY A 206 22.78 -15.50 -1.63
N LYS A 207 22.77 -14.17 -1.42
CA LYS A 207 22.42 -13.56 -0.13
C LYS A 207 21.20 -12.67 -0.25
N VAL A 208 20.35 -12.70 0.77
CA VAL A 208 19.25 -11.73 0.93
C VAL A 208 19.36 -11.09 2.30
N LYS A 209 19.33 -9.76 2.32
CA LYS A 209 19.24 -8.98 3.55
C LYS A 209 17.80 -8.61 3.82
N PHE A 210 17.41 -8.71 5.08
CA PHE A 210 16.06 -8.39 5.54
C PHE A 210 16.10 -7.43 6.72
N ALA A 211 15.01 -6.71 6.93
CA ALA A 211 14.68 -6.02 8.17
C ALA A 211 13.16 -5.95 8.33
N VAL A 212 12.64 -5.84 9.56
CA VAL A 212 11.19 -5.75 9.79
C VAL A 212 10.86 -4.50 10.61
N LEU A 213 9.95 -3.68 10.07
CA LEU A 213 9.44 -2.46 10.70
C LEU A 213 7.96 -2.63 11.04
N GLN A 214 7.54 -2.11 12.19
CA GLN A 214 6.13 -2.03 12.57
C GLN A 214 5.50 -0.79 11.92
N THR A 215 4.33 -0.97 11.28
CA THR A 215 3.47 0.13 10.81
C THR A 215 2.15 0.12 11.58
N TYR A 216 1.02 0.50 10.97
CA TYR A 216 -0.30 0.51 11.58
C TYR A 216 -0.76 -0.86 12.11
N GLY A 217 -1.54 -0.83 13.19
CA GLY A 217 -2.09 -2.02 13.83
C GLY A 217 -1.02 -3.07 14.15
N ASP A 218 -1.29 -4.32 13.80
CA ASP A 218 -0.33 -5.43 13.90
C ASP A 218 0.41 -5.69 12.57
N THR A 219 0.28 -4.80 11.58
CA THR A 219 0.87 -4.96 10.24
C THR A 219 2.35 -4.56 10.24
N THR A 220 3.20 -5.34 9.57
CA THR A 220 4.62 -5.05 9.41
C THR A 220 5.02 -4.78 7.96
N HIS A 221 6.19 -4.17 7.79
CA HIS A 221 6.89 -4.12 6.52
C HIS A 221 8.22 -4.86 6.62
N THR A 222 8.37 -5.91 5.81
CA THR A 222 9.65 -6.58 5.61
C THR A 222 10.38 -5.95 4.43
N LEU A 223 11.55 -5.38 4.69
CA LEU A 223 12.45 -4.92 3.63
C LEU A 223 13.24 -6.10 3.11
N VAL A 224 13.40 -6.20 1.79
CA VAL A 224 14.09 -7.30 1.11
C VAL A 224 15.13 -6.71 0.16
N GLU A 225 16.41 -6.83 0.50
CA GLU A 225 17.52 -6.43 -0.36
C GLU A 225 18.25 -7.68 -0.88
N LYS A 226 18.09 -7.98 -2.17
CA LYS A 226 18.73 -9.11 -2.84
C LYS A 226 20.16 -8.76 -3.23
N LYS A 227 21.15 -9.54 -2.76
CA LYS A 227 22.57 -9.39 -3.10
C LYS A 227 23.03 -10.54 -3.97
N ASN A 228 22.98 -10.32 -5.29
CA ASN A 228 23.27 -11.33 -6.31
C ASN A 228 22.47 -12.63 -6.11
N TYR A 229 21.23 -12.51 -5.63
CA TYR A 229 20.38 -13.66 -5.33
C TYR A 229 19.62 -14.12 -6.58
N THR A 230 19.77 -15.40 -6.92
CA THR A 230 19.18 -16.00 -8.14
C THR A 230 18.17 -17.11 -7.84
N GLY A 231 17.82 -17.29 -6.55
CA GLY A 231 16.89 -18.32 -6.10
C GLY A 231 15.46 -18.01 -6.52
N ARG A 232 14.61 -19.04 -6.45
CA ARG A 232 13.21 -18.93 -6.92
C ARG A 232 12.34 -17.98 -6.12
N PHE A 233 12.66 -17.81 -4.84
CA PHE A 233 11.94 -16.93 -3.91
C PHE A 233 12.91 -16.31 -2.90
N LEU A 234 13.16 -16.95 -1.76
CA LEU A 234 14.02 -16.49 -0.67
C LEU A 234 14.73 -17.70 -0.01
N PRO A 235 15.85 -17.49 0.71
CA PRO A 235 16.52 -18.55 1.45
C PRO A 235 15.57 -19.26 2.42
N GLY A 236 15.81 -20.55 2.66
CA GLY A 236 14.98 -21.38 3.55
C GLY A 236 13.62 -21.81 2.99
N PHE A 237 13.34 -21.50 1.72
CA PHE A 237 12.19 -22.02 0.99
C PHE A 237 12.62 -23.00 -0.11
N GLU A 238 11.97 -24.15 -0.12
CA GLU A 238 12.20 -25.22 -1.10
C GLU A 238 11.13 -25.22 -2.20
N ALA A 239 11.23 -26.17 -3.12
CA ALA A 239 10.21 -26.39 -4.13
C ALA A 239 8.83 -26.74 -3.52
N PRO A 240 7.73 -26.35 -4.18
CA PRO A 240 6.39 -26.77 -3.76
C PRO A 240 6.31 -28.30 -3.64
N LEU A 241 5.71 -28.78 -2.54
CA LEU A 241 5.55 -30.22 -2.28
C LEU A 241 4.62 -30.90 -3.29
N LEU A 242 3.60 -30.18 -3.75
CA LEU A 242 2.53 -30.75 -4.57
C LEU A 242 2.32 -29.89 -5.82
N LYS A 243 2.22 -30.58 -6.96
CA LYS A 243 1.78 -29.99 -8.22
C LYS A 243 0.33 -30.36 -8.44
N ASP A 244 -0.58 -29.41 -8.19
CA ASP A 244 -2.00 -29.63 -8.40
C ASP A 244 -2.31 -29.75 -9.91
N SER A 245 -2.80 -30.93 -10.30
CA SER A 245 -3.11 -31.28 -11.69
C SER A 245 -4.34 -30.55 -12.26
N LEU A 246 -5.14 -29.91 -11.40
CA LEU A 246 -6.29 -29.10 -11.81
C LEU A 246 -5.83 -27.75 -12.37
N LEU A 247 -4.81 -27.11 -11.79
CA LEU A 247 -4.43 -25.73 -12.11
C LEU A 247 -4.14 -25.50 -13.61
N PRO A 248 -3.44 -26.39 -14.34
CA PRO A 248 -3.21 -26.21 -15.77
C PRO A 248 -4.48 -26.32 -16.63
N LYS A 249 -5.57 -26.91 -16.10
CA LYS A 249 -6.85 -27.10 -16.81
C LYS A 249 -7.80 -25.91 -16.64
N LEU A 250 -7.52 -25.03 -15.69
CA LEU A 250 -8.35 -23.86 -15.39
C LEU A 250 -7.96 -22.65 -16.28
N PRO A 251 -8.91 -21.79 -16.65
CA PRO A 251 -8.66 -20.64 -17.54
C PRO A 251 -7.68 -19.65 -16.91
N LYS A 252 -6.74 -19.07 -17.68
CA LYS A 252 -5.71 -18.17 -17.13
C LYS A 252 -6.30 -16.80 -16.77
N CYS A 253 -6.00 -16.30 -15.57
CA CYS A 253 -6.57 -15.04 -15.08
C CYS A 253 -5.78 -13.78 -15.48
N GLY A 254 -4.50 -13.90 -15.85
CA GLY A 254 -3.73 -12.78 -16.40
C GLY A 254 -3.41 -11.64 -15.43
N LEU A 255 -3.34 -11.89 -14.11
CA LEU A 255 -2.93 -10.89 -13.13
C LEU A 255 -1.40 -10.74 -13.12
N GLU A 256 -0.91 -9.51 -13.17
CA GLU A 256 0.50 -9.22 -13.45
C GLU A 256 1.30 -8.78 -12.22
N ILE A 257 0.85 -7.74 -11.52
CA ILE A 257 1.60 -7.11 -10.42
C ILE A 257 0.64 -6.60 -9.34
N ILE A 258 1.14 -6.36 -8.13
CA ILE A 258 0.42 -5.58 -7.13
C ILE A 258 0.47 -4.12 -7.56
N ASP A 259 -0.70 -3.48 -7.69
CA ASP A 259 -0.84 -2.07 -8.05
C ASP A 259 -0.73 -1.18 -6.82
N HIS A 260 -1.49 -1.51 -5.78
CA HIS A 260 -1.52 -0.81 -4.50
C HIS A 260 -2.09 -1.70 -3.39
N VAL A 261 -1.86 -1.31 -2.14
CA VAL A 261 -2.39 -2.00 -0.94
C VAL A 261 -2.97 -0.96 0.01
N VAL A 262 -4.19 -1.19 0.49
CA VAL A 262 -4.96 -0.21 1.26
C VAL A 262 -5.03 -0.57 2.73
N GLY A 263 -4.68 0.36 3.61
CA GLY A 263 -4.73 0.20 5.07
C GLY A 263 -5.86 1.00 5.70
N ASN A 264 -6.83 0.33 6.33
CA ASN A 264 -7.88 0.97 7.09
C ASN A 264 -7.42 1.23 8.53
N GLN A 265 -7.76 2.41 9.04
CA GLN A 265 -7.43 2.88 10.38
C GLN A 265 -8.71 3.14 11.20
N PRO A 266 -8.63 3.08 12.53
CA PRO A 266 -9.62 3.66 13.43
C PRO A 266 -9.89 5.14 13.15
N ASP A 267 -10.95 5.68 13.76
CA ASP A 267 -11.27 7.10 13.67
C ASP A 267 -10.07 7.97 14.10
N GLN A 268 -9.81 9.03 13.34
CA GLN A 268 -8.74 10.01 13.55
C GLN A 268 -7.30 9.45 13.47
N GLU A 269 -7.10 8.22 12.98
CA GLU A 269 -5.78 7.60 12.85
C GLU A 269 -5.21 7.66 11.41
N MET A 270 -5.93 8.16 10.40
CA MET A 270 -5.38 8.26 9.03
C MET A 270 -4.15 9.16 8.96
N LEU A 271 -4.18 10.30 9.65
CA LEU A 271 -3.09 11.28 9.62
C LEU A 271 -1.83 10.70 10.28
N SER A 272 -1.95 10.07 11.45
CA SER A 272 -0.81 9.47 12.14
C SER A 272 -0.22 8.29 11.35
N ALA A 273 -1.08 7.43 10.78
CA ALA A 273 -0.66 6.29 9.97
C ALA A 273 0.00 6.72 8.65
N SER A 274 -0.52 7.73 7.96
CA SER A 274 0.11 8.25 6.73
C SER A 274 1.42 9.01 7.02
N GLU A 275 1.46 9.83 8.07
CA GLU A 275 2.68 10.52 8.52
C GLU A 275 3.80 9.55 8.90
N TRP A 276 3.47 8.34 9.37
CA TRP A 276 4.46 7.30 9.62
C TRP A 276 5.28 6.98 8.34
N TYR A 277 4.63 6.89 7.18
CA TYR A 277 5.33 6.65 5.90
C TYR A 277 6.16 7.85 5.46
N LEU A 278 5.59 9.06 5.57
CA LEU A 278 6.25 10.30 5.18
C LEU A 278 7.52 10.52 6.01
N ARG A 279 7.41 10.37 7.32
CA ARG A 279 8.53 10.54 8.25
C ARG A 279 9.51 9.41 8.04
N ASN A 280 9.11 8.18 8.34
CA ASN A 280 10.05 7.07 8.54
C ASN A 280 10.62 6.51 7.24
N LEU A 281 9.84 6.49 6.16
CA LEU A 281 10.26 5.89 4.88
C LEU A 281 10.54 6.94 3.80
N GLN A 282 10.39 8.24 4.12
CA GLN A 282 10.53 9.34 3.16
C GLN A 282 9.60 9.21 1.95
N PHE A 283 8.42 8.63 2.18
CA PHE A 283 7.34 8.65 1.18
C PHE A 283 6.76 10.06 1.08
N HIS A 284 5.96 10.31 0.06
CA HIS A 284 5.24 11.57 -0.08
C HIS A 284 3.75 11.33 -0.32
N ARG A 285 2.94 12.35 -0.01
CA ARG A 285 1.50 12.34 -0.32
C ARG A 285 1.32 12.47 -1.82
N PHE A 286 0.73 11.46 -2.42
CA PHE A 286 0.43 11.41 -3.85
C PHE A 286 -0.94 12.00 -4.16
N TRP A 287 -1.92 11.63 -3.35
CA TRP A 287 -3.32 11.97 -3.56
C TRP A 287 -4.08 11.93 -2.23
N SER A 288 -5.25 12.55 -2.20
CA SER A 288 -6.15 12.51 -1.05
C SER A 288 -7.56 12.88 -1.44
N VAL A 289 -8.51 12.34 -0.69
CA VAL A 289 -9.92 12.73 -0.73
C VAL A 289 -10.44 12.88 0.68
N ASP A 290 -11.36 13.82 0.84
CA ASP A 290 -12.13 14.00 2.06
C ASP A 290 -13.59 13.53 1.89
N ASP A 291 -14.35 13.62 2.97
CA ASP A 291 -15.74 13.19 3.05
C ASP A 291 -16.71 14.06 2.22
N THR A 292 -16.28 15.23 1.72
CA THR A 292 -17.07 16.01 0.76
C THR A 292 -16.98 15.43 -0.66
N GLN A 293 -15.95 14.64 -0.94
CA GLN A 293 -15.71 14.03 -2.25
C GLN A 293 -16.16 12.57 -2.29
N VAL A 294 -15.99 11.83 -1.19
CA VAL A 294 -16.35 10.41 -1.09
C VAL A 294 -17.37 10.17 0.01
N HIS A 295 -18.65 10.17 -0.39
CA HIS A 295 -19.77 9.92 0.50
C HIS A 295 -20.98 9.37 -0.26
N THR A 296 -21.85 8.65 0.46
CA THR A 296 -23.22 8.33 0.03
C THR A 296 -24.19 9.28 0.74
N GLU A 297 -25.49 8.98 0.63
CA GLU A 297 -26.48 9.61 1.50
C GLU A 297 -26.27 9.23 2.98
N TYR A 298 -25.62 8.09 3.25
CA TYR A 298 -25.59 7.48 4.57
C TYR A 298 -24.21 7.48 5.22
N SER A 299 -23.13 7.25 4.50
CA SER A 299 -21.80 7.14 5.10
C SER A 299 -20.67 7.69 4.21
N SER A 300 -19.49 7.91 4.78
CA SER A 300 -18.35 8.54 4.10
C SER A 300 -17.01 7.97 4.58
N LEU A 301 -15.92 8.35 3.92
CA LEU A 301 -14.55 8.06 4.35
C LEU A 301 -13.61 9.22 4.00
N ARG A 302 -12.44 9.23 4.63
CA ARG A 302 -11.29 10.04 4.17
C ARG A 302 -10.14 9.12 3.80
N SER A 303 -9.34 9.54 2.83
CA SER A 303 -8.19 8.76 2.37
C SER A 303 -6.99 9.64 2.02
N ILE A 304 -5.80 9.22 2.45
CA ILE A 304 -4.51 9.77 2.01
C ILE A 304 -3.71 8.65 1.34
N VAL A 305 -3.28 8.89 0.11
CA VAL A 305 -2.37 7.97 -0.59
C VAL A 305 -0.94 8.42 -0.38
N VAL A 306 -0.15 7.55 0.23
CA VAL A 306 1.31 7.73 0.34
C VAL A 306 2.02 6.88 -0.69
N THR A 307 3.14 7.37 -1.21
CA THR A 307 3.92 6.68 -2.23
C THR A 307 5.41 6.90 -2.08
N ASN A 308 6.24 5.94 -2.53
CA ASN A 308 7.69 6.16 -2.64
C ASN A 308 7.98 7.22 -3.73
N TYR A 309 9.21 7.73 -3.75
CA TYR A 309 9.63 8.80 -4.66
C TYR A 309 9.34 8.51 -6.14
N GLU A 310 9.60 7.29 -6.60
CA GLU A 310 9.39 6.87 -7.99
C GLU A 310 7.95 6.46 -8.31
N GLU A 311 7.05 6.59 -7.33
CA GLU A 311 5.63 6.28 -7.44
C GLU A 311 5.32 4.82 -7.84
N THR A 312 6.22 3.89 -7.54
CA THR A 312 6.08 2.46 -7.85
C THR A 312 5.34 1.67 -6.76
N ILE A 313 5.24 2.21 -5.55
CA ILE A 313 4.55 1.63 -4.39
C ILE A 313 3.54 2.65 -3.91
N LYS A 314 2.25 2.34 -4.02
CA LYS A 314 1.19 3.22 -3.57
C LYS A 314 0.39 2.57 -2.45
N MET A 315 0.20 3.29 -1.35
CA MET A 315 -0.51 2.83 -0.15
C MET A 315 -1.59 3.83 0.24
N PRO A 316 -2.84 3.66 -0.21
CA PRO A 316 -3.98 4.39 0.35
C PRO A 316 -4.20 4.05 1.83
N ILE A 317 -4.39 5.07 2.66
CA ILE A 317 -4.66 4.96 4.08
C ILE A 317 -6.00 5.62 4.35
N ASN A 318 -6.96 4.85 4.86
CA ASN A 318 -8.34 5.30 5.06
C ASN A 318 -8.67 5.44 6.54
N GLU A 319 -9.57 6.35 6.88
CA GLU A 319 -10.27 6.39 8.17
C GLU A 319 -11.79 6.54 7.95
N PRO A 320 -12.62 6.13 8.92
CA PRO A 320 -14.04 6.43 8.88
C PRO A 320 -14.25 7.96 8.91
N ALA A 321 -15.36 8.41 8.33
CA ALA A 321 -15.79 9.79 8.41
C ALA A 321 -17.28 9.87 8.79
N MET A 322 -17.70 11.05 9.22
CA MET A 322 -19.06 11.26 9.71
C MET A 322 -20.10 11.05 8.61
N GLY A 323 -21.16 10.32 8.96
CA GLY A 323 -22.33 10.08 8.12
C GLY A 323 -23.58 9.88 8.97
N ARG A 324 -24.73 9.63 8.34
CA ARG A 324 -25.95 9.20 9.06
C ARG A 324 -25.83 7.78 9.61
N LYS A 325 -25.08 6.93 8.92
CA LYS A 325 -24.88 5.52 9.24
C LYS A 325 -23.39 5.20 9.36
N LYS A 326 -23.10 4.07 10.00
CA LYS A 326 -21.73 3.57 10.22
C LYS A 326 -20.98 3.42 8.90
N SER A 327 -19.79 4.04 8.81
CA SER A 327 -18.87 3.87 7.67
C SER A 327 -18.39 2.43 7.55
N GLN A 328 -18.26 1.92 6.32
CA GLN A 328 -17.64 0.61 6.05
C GLN A 328 -16.20 0.49 6.59
N ILE A 329 -15.48 1.62 6.75
CA ILE A 329 -14.14 1.61 7.36
C ILE A 329 -14.25 1.25 8.84
N GLN A 330 -15.29 1.72 9.53
CA GLN A 330 -15.58 1.33 10.90
C GLN A 330 -16.04 -0.13 10.98
N GLU A 331 -16.87 -0.62 10.04
CA GLU A 331 -17.21 -2.05 9.96
C GLU A 331 -15.93 -2.91 9.87
N TYR A 332 -14.99 -2.54 8.99
CA TYR A 332 -13.70 -3.22 8.92
C TYR A 332 -12.98 -3.25 10.28
N VAL A 333 -12.87 -2.09 10.96
CA VAL A 333 -12.15 -1.98 12.24
C VAL A 333 -12.82 -2.83 13.32
N ASP A 334 -14.15 -2.85 13.37
CA ASP A 334 -14.94 -3.66 14.31
C ASP A 334 -14.60 -5.16 14.17
N TYR A 335 -14.62 -5.69 12.94
CA TYR A 335 -14.41 -7.12 12.69
C TYR A 335 -12.94 -7.54 12.57
N ASN A 336 -12.05 -6.60 12.24
CA ASN A 336 -10.60 -6.82 12.26
C ASN A 336 -10.02 -6.65 13.68
N GLY A 337 -10.72 -5.99 14.60
CA GLY A 337 -10.21 -5.68 15.93
C GLY A 337 -9.12 -4.59 15.93
N GLY A 338 -9.17 -3.65 14.98
CA GLY A 338 -8.20 -2.55 14.84
C GLY A 338 -7.77 -2.27 13.39
N ALA A 339 -6.73 -1.45 13.24
CA ALA A 339 -6.13 -1.13 11.93
C ALA A 339 -5.58 -2.37 11.20
N GLY A 340 -5.60 -2.35 9.87
CA GLY A 340 -5.02 -3.40 9.04
C GLY A 340 -5.27 -3.21 7.54
N VAL A 341 -4.81 -4.16 6.73
CA VAL A 341 -4.99 -4.13 5.28
C VAL A 341 -6.42 -4.52 4.90
N GLN A 342 -7.12 -3.60 4.25
CA GLN A 342 -8.47 -3.81 3.73
C GLN A 342 -8.46 -4.52 2.39
N HIS A 343 -7.65 -4.06 1.45
CA HIS A 343 -7.59 -4.70 0.13
C HIS A 343 -6.24 -4.58 -0.56
N ILE A 344 -6.05 -5.47 -1.53
CA ILE A 344 -4.87 -5.53 -2.39
C ILE A 344 -5.36 -5.46 -3.84
N ALA A 345 -4.88 -4.48 -4.58
CA ALA A 345 -5.21 -4.32 -5.98
C ALA A 345 -4.20 -5.02 -6.88
N LEU A 346 -4.71 -5.82 -7.81
CA LEU A 346 -3.95 -6.67 -8.72
C LEU A 346 -4.14 -6.15 -10.14
N LYS A 347 -3.04 -5.68 -10.74
CA LYS A 347 -3.07 -5.10 -12.08
C LYS A 347 -3.14 -6.17 -13.17
N THR A 348 -3.93 -5.90 -14.21
CA THR A 348 -3.98 -6.67 -15.47
C THR A 348 -3.96 -5.73 -16.69
N GLN A 349 -3.58 -6.26 -17.84
CA GLN A 349 -3.67 -5.57 -19.15
C GLN A 349 -4.92 -5.98 -19.94
N ASP A 350 -5.64 -7.00 -19.48
CA ASP A 350 -6.89 -7.46 -20.08
C ASP A 350 -7.86 -7.88 -18.96
N ILE A 351 -8.56 -6.89 -18.43
CA ILE A 351 -9.52 -7.05 -17.34
C ILE A 351 -10.75 -7.84 -17.77
N ILE A 352 -11.17 -7.76 -19.04
CA ILE A 352 -12.32 -8.53 -19.52
C ILE A 352 -12.01 -10.02 -19.43
N THR A 353 -10.87 -10.45 -19.96
CA THR A 353 -10.44 -11.86 -19.89
C THR A 353 -10.17 -12.28 -18.44
N ALA A 354 -9.56 -11.40 -17.63
CA ALA A 354 -9.29 -11.69 -16.22
C ALA A 354 -10.59 -11.95 -15.44
N ILE A 355 -11.57 -11.05 -15.51
CA ILE A 355 -12.81 -11.17 -14.73
C ILE A 355 -13.66 -12.34 -15.22
N ARG A 356 -13.72 -12.60 -16.53
CA ARG A 356 -14.37 -13.83 -17.05
C ARG A 356 -13.74 -15.08 -16.45
N SER A 357 -12.42 -15.19 -16.52
CA SER A 357 -11.70 -16.36 -16.00
C SER A 357 -11.84 -16.52 -14.48
N LEU A 358 -11.84 -15.42 -13.74
CA LEU A 358 -12.04 -15.43 -12.28
C LEU A 358 -13.48 -15.86 -11.92
N ARG A 359 -14.49 -15.39 -12.66
CA ARG A 359 -15.88 -15.83 -12.48
C ARG A 359 -16.08 -17.29 -12.88
N ASP A 360 -15.44 -17.77 -13.95
CA ASP A 360 -15.47 -19.18 -14.37
C ASP A 360 -14.83 -20.11 -13.33
N ARG A 361 -13.83 -19.61 -12.59
CA ARG A 361 -13.25 -20.30 -11.43
C ARG A 361 -14.12 -20.20 -10.17
N GLY A 362 -15.21 -19.44 -10.23
CA GLY A 362 -16.17 -19.25 -9.16
C GLY A 362 -15.68 -18.30 -8.08
N LEU A 363 -14.95 -17.23 -8.44
CA LEU A 363 -14.69 -16.09 -7.57
C LEU A 363 -15.88 -15.12 -7.63
N GLU A 364 -16.31 -14.64 -6.47
CA GLU A 364 -17.41 -13.69 -6.35
C GLU A 364 -16.91 -12.24 -6.32
N PHE A 365 -17.71 -11.35 -6.91
CA PHE A 365 -17.45 -9.92 -6.99
C PHE A 365 -18.66 -9.14 -6.50
N LEU A 366 -18.42 -7.90 -6.08
CA LEU A 366 -19.50 -6.96 -5.79
C LEU A 366 -20.38 -6.74 -7.02
N SER A 367 -21.64 -6.41 -6.74
CA SER A 367 -22.60 -6.04 -7.77
C SER A 367 -22.58 -4.53 -8.02
N VAL A 368 -22.97 -4.13 -9.22
CA VAL A 368 -23.14 -2.73 -9.62
C VAL A 368 -24.47 -2.59 -10.35
N PRO A 369 -25.33 -1.63 -9.97
CA PRO A 369 -26.65 -1.49 -10.59
C PRO A 369 -26.56 -1.04 -12.05
N SER A 370 -27.45 -1.53 -12.92
CA SER A 370 -27.48 -1.15 -14.34
C SER A 370 -27.66 0.36 -14.59
N THR A 371 -28.20 1.10 -13.62
CA THR A 371 -28.30 2.57 -13.70
C THR A 371 -26.93 3.25 -13.79
N TYR A 372 -25.89 2.69 -13.16
CA TYR A 372 -24.51 3.17 -13.28
C TYR A 372 -24.05 3.17 -14.75
N TYR A 373 -24.26 2.07 -15.46
CA TYR A 373 -23.82 1.90 -16.84
C TYR A 373 -24.61 2.73 -17.84
N LYS A 374 -25.88 3.02 -17.56
CA LYS A 374 -26.67 4.01 -18.30
C LYS A 374 -26.07 5.40 -18.15
N GLN A 375 -25.77 5.81 -16.90
CA GLN A 375 -25.15 7.12 -16.64
C GLN A 375 -23.74 7.21 -17.24
N LEU A 376 -22.94 6.13 -17.14
CA LEU A 376 -21.61 6.06 -17.73
C LEU A 376 -21.65 6.28 -19.24
N ARG A 377 -22.59 5.65 -19.96
CA ARG A 377 -22.77 5.87 -21.41
C ARG A 377 -23.08 7.33 -21.73
N GLU A 378 -23.93 7.98 -20.94
CA GLU A 378 -24.22 9.41 -21.12
C GLU A 378 -22.97 10.27 -20.85
N ASN A 379 -22.26 10.02 -19.76
CA ASN A 379 -21.05 10.77 -19.39
C ASN A 379 -19.92 10.61 -20.42
N LEU A 380 -19.79 9.43 -21.04
CA LEU A 380 -18.78 9.16 -22.06
C LEU A 380 -19.06 9.88 -23.39
N LYS A 381 -20.29 10.35 -23.65
CA LYS A 381 -20.60 11.14 -24.86
C LYS A 381 -19.85 12.48 -24.89
N THR A 382 -19.56 13.04 -23.71
CA THR A 382 -18.87 14.33 -23.56
C THR A 382 -17.44 14.19 -23.03
N ALA A 383 -17.00 12.97 -22.71
CA ALA A 383 -15.65 12.70 -22.22
C ALA A 383 -14.58 12.95 -23.30
N LYS A 384 -13.42 13.47 -22.88
CA LYS A 384 -12.26 13.68 -23.75
C LYS A 384 -11.51 12.39 -24.09
N ILE A 385 -11.80 11.32 -23.36
CA ILE A 385 -11.19 10.00 -23.55
C ILE A 385 -12.15 9.07 -24.28
N ARG A 386 -11.61 7.98 -24.81
CA ARG A 386 -12.40 6.89 -25.39
C ARG A 386 -12.03 5.59 -24.70
N VAL A 387 -12.99 5.02 -23.98
CA VAL A 387 -12.89 3.65 -23.45
C VAL A 387 -12.88 2.70 -24.64
N LYS A 388 -11.86 1.83 -24.70
CA LYS A 388 -11.65 0.89 -25.82
C LYS A 388 -12.47 -0.38 -25.66
N GLU A 389 -12.68 -0.79 -24.41
CA GLU A 389 -13.47 -1.94 -24.01
C GLU A 389 -14.96 -1.71 -24.31
N SER A 390 -15.68 -2.79 -24.65
CA SER A 390 -17.13 -2.71 -24.86
C SER A 390 -17.83 -2.44 -23.53
N ILE A 391 -18.58 -1.33 -23.45
CA ILE A 391 -19.31 -0.97 -22.23
C ILE A 391 -20.39 -2.02 -21.89
N ASP A 392 -20.93 -2.72 -22.89
CA ASP A 392 -21.89 -3.82 -22.66
C ASP A 392 -21.21 -4.99 -21.93
N VAL A 393 -19.95 -5.29 -22.28
CA VAL A 393 -19.16 -6.33 -21.61
C VAL A 393 -18.72 -5.87 -20.22
N LEU A 394 -18.37 -4.58 -20.05
CA LEU A 394 -18.07 -4.03 -18.73
C LEU A 394 -19.30 -4.11 -17.80
N GLU A 395 -20.50 -3.85 -18.33
CA GLU A 395 -21.77 -3.97 -17.60
C GLU A 395 -22.13 -5.41 -17.24
N GLU A 396 -21.91 -6.35 -18.16
CA GLU A 396 -22.05 -7.79 -17.92
C GLU A 396 -21.15 -8.23 -16.76
N LEU A 397 -19.89 -7.81 -16.78
CA LEU A 397 -18.88 -8.23 -15.82
C LEU A 397 -18.86 -7.42 -14.52
N LYS A 398 -19.68 -6.36 -14.42
CA LYS A 398 -19.74 -5.43 -13.27
C LYS A 398 -18.44 -4.67 -13.03
N ILE A 399 -17.71 -4.35 -14.11
CA ILE A 399 -16.48 -3.55 -14.07
C ILE A 399 -16.84 -2.07 -14.09
N LEU A 400 -16.26 -1.31 -13.17
CA LEU A 400 -16.42 0.14 -13.06
C LEU A 400 -15.37 0.86 -13.89
N VAL A 401 -15.73 2.06 -14.35
CA VAL A 401 -14.91 2.94 -15.18
C VAL A 401 -14.83 4.31 -14.54
N ASP A 402 -13.61 4.79 -14.32
CA ASP A 402 -13.35 6.20 -14.03
C ASP A 402 -12.31 6.74 -14.99
N TYR A 403 -12.27 8.06 -15.14
CA TYR A 403 -11.42 8.70 -16.11
C TYR A 403 -11.09 10.15 -15.76
N ASP A 404 -9.94 10.58 -16.25
CA ASP A 404 -9.54 11.99 -16.26
C ASP A 404 -9.42 12.47 -17.72
N GLU A 405 -8.80 13.63 -17.93
CA GLU A 405 -8.62 14.17 -19.28
C GLU A 405 -7.59 13.39 -20.14
N LYS A 406 -6.77 12.54 -19.52
CA LYS A 406 -5.61 11.89 -20.15
C LYS A 406 -5.80 10.38 -20.34
N GLY A 407 -6.63 9.76 -19.52
CA GLY A 407 -6.76 8.32 -19.45
C GLY A 407 -7.99 7.87 -18.66
N TYR A 408 -8.12 6.56 -18.54
CA TYR A 408 -9.17 5.92 -17.76
C TYR A 408 -8.65 4.70 -17.01
N LEU A 409 -9.40 4.29 -16.01
CA LEU A 409 -9.14 3.14 -15.17
C LEU A 409 -10.37 2.25 -15.08
N LEU A 410 -10.12 0.94 -15.10
CA LEU A 410 -11.13 -0.09 -14.96
C LEU A 410 -10.90 -0.82 -13.65
N GLN A 411 -11.92 -0.95 -12.82
CA GLN A 411 -11.81 -1.53 -11.48
C GLN A 411 -12.98 -2.43 -11.16
N ILE A 412 -12.74 -3.46 -10.35
CA ILE A 412 -13.78 -4.29 -9.76
C ILE A 412 -13.25 -4.93 -8.48
N PHE A 413 -14.13 -5.07 -7.49
CA PHE A 413 -13.81 -5.66 -6.20
C PHE A 413 -14.44 -7.03 -6.02
N THR A 414 -13.68 -7.94 -5.43
CA THR A 414 -14.21 -9.22 -4.96
C THR A 414 -15.15 -8.99 -3.78
N LYS A 415 -15.96 -10.00 -3.45
CA LYS A 415 -16.47 -10.10 -2.08
C LYS A 415 -15.30 -10.32 -1.09
N PRO A 416 -15.51 -10.18 0.22
CA PRO A 416 -14.51 -10.55 1.22
C PRO A 416 -13.93 -11.95 1.00
N MET A 417 -12.63 -12.11 1.23
CA MET A 417 -11.89 -13.37 1.03
C MET A 417 -12.08 -14.37 2.17
N GLN A 418 -12.88 -14.00 3.16
CA GLN A 418 -13.28 -14.78 4.33
C GLN A 418 -14.65 -14.27 4.82
N ASP A 419 -15.23 -14.93 5.82
CA ASP A 419 -16.56 -14.57 6.32
C ASP A 419 -16.60 -13.19 7.01
N ARG A 420 -15.50 -12.82 7.70
CA ARG A 420 -15.39 -11.47 8.28
C ARG A 420 -15.33 -10.43 7.15
N PRO A 421 -16.08 -9.31 7.24
CA PRO A 421 -16.09 -8.26 6.22
C PRO A 421 -14.81 -7.39 6.31
N THR A 422 -13.64 -8.02 6.18
CA THR A 422 -12.33 -7.38 6.31
C THR A 422 -11.60 -7.36 4.97
N LEU A 423 -10.73 -8.35 4.72
CA LEU A 423 -9.90 -8.40 3.52
C LEU A 423 -10.73 -8.75 2.27
N PHE A 424 -10.63 -7.92 1.24
CA PHE A 424 -11.06 -8.23 -0.13
C PHE A 424 -9.95 -7.90 -1.14
N LEU A 425 -10.18 -8.15 -2.43
CA LEU A 425 -9.21 -7.88 -3.48
C LEU A 425 -9.82 -7.02 -4.58
N GLU A 426 -8.96 -6.29 -5.26
CA GLU A 426 -9.30 -5.50 -6.44
C GLU A 426 -8.58 -6.06 -7.66
N VAL A 427 -9.25 -6.05 -8.81
CA VAL A 427 -8.61 -6.19 -10.11
C VAL A 427 -8.69 -4.86 -10.84
N ILE A 428 -7.55 -4.35 -11.29
CA ILE A 428 -7.43 -3.02 -11.90
C ILE A 428 -6.72 -3.09 -13.25
N GLN A 429 -7.20 -2.30 -14.21
CA GLN A 429 -6.50 -2.02 -15.46
C GLN A 429 -6.41 -0.51 -15.68
N ARG A 430 -5.22 -0.03 -16.03
CA ARG A 430 -4.92 1.40 -16.19
C ARG A 430 -4.61 1.71 -17.65
N HIS A 431 -5.35 2.65 -18.24
CA HIS A 431 -5.07 3.21 -19.56
C HIS A 431 -4.65 4.66 -19.42
N ASN A 432 -3.34 4.92 -19.39
CA ASN A 432 -2.77 6.27 -19.24
C ASN A 432 -3.30 7.05 -18.02
N HIS A 433 -3.61 6.33 -16.94
CA HIS A 433 -4.16 6.91 -15.71
C HIS A 433 -3.44 6.36 -14.47
N GLN A 434 -2.82 7.25 -13.68
CA GLN A 434 -2.03 6.88 -12.50
C GLN A 434 -2.72 7.20 -11.15
N GLY A 435 -3.86 7.91 -11.18
CA GLY A 435 -4.67 8.21 -9.99
C GLY A 435 -5.58 7.07 -9.54
N PHE A 436 -6.46 7.31 -8.57
CA PHE A 436 -7.30 6.28 -7.94
C PHE A 436 -8.79 6.37 -8.24
N GLY A 437 -9.19 7.36 -9.04
CA GLY A 437 -10.56 7.48 -9.52
C GLY A 437 -11.59 7.88 -8.45
N ALA A 438 -11.64 9.17 -8.10
CA ALA A 438 -12.63 9.70 -7.16
C ALA A 438 -14.09 9.38 -7.55
N GLY A 439 -14.40 9.33 -8.85
CA GLY A 439 -15.73 9.01 -9.35
C GLY A 439 -16.09 7.55 -9.13
N ASN A 440 -15.11 6.64 -9.27
CA ASN A 440 -15.29 5.24 -8.91
C ASN A 440 -15.43 5.04 -7.41
N PHE A 441 -14.73 5.82 -6.58
CA PHE A 441 -14.84 5.71 -5.12
C PHE A 441 -16.29 5.76 -4.64
N ASN A 442 -17.13 6.67 -5.14
CA ASN A 442 -18.54 6.74 -4.74
C ASN A 442 -19.36 5.52 -5.18
N SER A 443 -19.13 5.02 -6.40
CA SER A 443 -19.84 3.85 -6.92
C SER A 443 -19.42 2.56 -6.19
N LEU A 444 -18.14 2.44 -5.91
CA LEU A 444 -17.53 1.37 -5.11
C LEU A 444 -18.03 1.39 -3.68
N PHE A 445 -18.04 2.58 -3.09
CA PHE A 445 -18.49 2.78 -1.72
C PHE A 445 -19.95 2.37 -1.57
N LYS A 446 -20.81 2.76 -2.53
CA LYS A 446 -22.21 2.33 -2.55
C LYS A 446 -22.38 0.82 -2.68
N ALA A 447 -21.61 0.17 -3.55
CA ALA A 447 -21.67 -1.29 -3.70
C ALA A 447 -21.29 -2.03 -2.41
N PHE A 448 -20.30 -1.52 -1.66
CA PHE A 448 -19.96 -2.07 -0.35
C PHE A 448 -21.01 -1.78 0.73
N GLU A 449 -21.60 -0.59 0.71
CA GLU A 449 -22.68 -0.19 1.62
C GLU A 449 -23.91 -1.11 1.47
N GLU A 450 -24.23 -1.54 0.25
CA GLU A 450 -25.29 -2.53 -0.01
C GLU A 450 -24.98 -3.89 0.66
N GLU A 451 -23.74 -4.38 0.55
CA GLU A 451 -23.32 -5.61 1.22
C GLU A 451 -23.25 -5.45 2.76
N GLN A 452 -22.86 -4.28 3.25
CA GLN A 452 -22.88 -3.95 4.68
C GLN A 452 -24.31 -3.96 5.23
N ALA A 453 -25.28 -3.48 4.45
CA ALA A 453 -26.70 -3.54 4.79
C ALA A 453 -27.21 -4.99 4.83
N ILE A 454 -26.80 -5.85 3.89
CA ILE A 454 -27.13 -7.28 3.90
C ILE A 454 -26.61 -7.97 5.17
N ARG A 455 -25.42 -7.58 5.65
CA ARG A 455 -24.84 -8.07 6.90
C ARG A 455 -25.49 -7.49 8.16
N GLY A 456 -26.37 -6.48 8.03
CA GLY A 456 -27.00 -5.80 9.16
C GLY A 456 -26.09 -4.80 9.89
N ASN A 457 -24.93 -4.44 9.31
CA ASN A 457 -23.94 -3.57 9.95
C ASN A 457 -24.01 -2.10 9.49
N LEU A 458 -24.95 -1.76 8.61
CA LEU A 458 -25.22 -0.37 8.19
C LEU A 458 -26.20 0.29 9.16
N THR A 459 -25.76 0.47 10.40
CA THR A 459 -26.57 0.96 11.51
C THR A 459 -26.54 2.49 11.59
N ASP A 460 -27.61 3.10 12.10
CA ASP A 460 -27.60 4.53 12.43
C ASP A 460 -26.54 4.81 13.51
N LEU A 461 -25.85 5.93 13.40
CA LEU A 461 -24.98 6.41 14.47
C LEU A 461 -25.87 7.06 15.53
N GLU A 462 -25.79 6.62 16.79
CA GLU A 462 -26.51 7.31 17.87
C GLU A 462 -25.98 8.75 18.00
N THR A 463 -26.81 9.66 18.52
CA THR A 463 -26.52 11.10 18.64
C THR A 463 -25.23 11.45 19.39
N ASN A 464 -24.55 10.46 19.98
CA ASN A 464 -23.28 10.60 20.72
C ASN A 464 -22.13 9.72 20.20
N GLY A 465 -22.26 9.05 19.03
CA GLY A 465 -21.14 8.31 18.42
C GLY A 465 -20.77 6.97 19.06
N GLU A 466 -21.56 6.45 20.00
CA GLU A 466 -21.43 5.08 20.52
C GLU A 466 -22.53 4.18 19.93
N VAL A 467 -22.18 2.94 19.59
CA VAL A 467 -23.11 1.92 19.09
C VAL A 467 -23.75 1.22 20.28
N SER A 468 -25.08 1.15 20.35
CA SER A 468 -25.76 0.34 21.37
C SER A 468 -25.47 -1.15 21.18
N GLY A 469 -24.93 -1.75 22.24
CA GLY A 469 -24.96 -3.16 22.61
C GLY A 469 -25.04 -4.21 21.50
N MET A 470 -23.88 -4.78 21.16
CA MET A 470 -23.71 -6.23 21.02
C MET A 470 -22.51 -6.69 21.83
#